data_AF-A0A7L2RL04-F1
#
_entry.id   AF-A0A7L2RL04-F1
#
_cell.length_a   1.000
_cell.length_b   1.000
_cell.length_c   1.000
_cell.angle_alpha   90.00
_cell.angle_beta   90.00
_cell.angle_gamma   90.00
#
_symmetry.space_group_name_H-M   'P 1'
#
loop_
_entity.id
_entity.type
_entity.pdbx_description
1 polymer ?
#
loop_
_entity_poly.entity_id
_entity_poly.type
_entity_poly.pdbx_seq_one_letter_code
_entity_poly.pdbx_strand_id
1 'polypeptide(L)'
;QSYCHRLQHDMYFLTSTSRLNEQVVDKIVLQLNRVYPQILTNEEAEKFRNPKASLHTRLSDLLKHLQNKGDRHCQEFYRALQINAEQLFNDLPSRKILKTPDPTGIDSDKEQYMLNDRGPVFFLACFSVAAGLALVWYCCNS
;
A
#
# COMPACT_ATOMS: atom_id res chain seq x y z
N GLN A 1 8.80 12.30 8.72
CA GLN A 1 8.13 11.59 9.83
C GLN A 1 8.34 10.09 9.65
N SER A 2 8.67 9.34 10.71
CA SER A 2 8.91 7.89 10.62
C SER A 2 7.61 7.11 10.36
N TYR A 3 7.70 5.92 9.77
CA TYR A 3 6.54 5.06 9.53
C TYR A 3 5.90 4.59 10.84
N CYS A 4 6.69 4.23 11.86
CA CYS A 4 6.11 3.80 13.14
C CYS A 4 5.41 4.95 13.88
N HIS A 5 5.89 6.19 13.77
CA HIS A 5 5.18 7.34 14.34
C HIS A 5 3.83 7.55 13.64
N ARG A 6 3.79 7.43 12.31
CA ARG A 6 2.51 7.46 11.58
C ARG A 6 1.59 6.31 12.01
N LEU A 7 2.14 5.12 12.19
CA LEU A 7 1.36 3.95 12.60
C LEU A 7 0.77 4.13 13.99
N GLN A 8 1.48 4.78 14.91
CA GLN A 8 0.98 5.12 16.24
C GLN A 8 -0.20 6.08 16.16
N HIS A 9 -0.10 7.10 15.30
CA HIS A 9 -1.18 8.05 15.07
C HIS A 9 -2.41 7.39 14.42
N ASP A 10 -2.20 6.51 13.44
CA ASP A 10 -3.27 5.84 12.71
C ASP A 10 -3.88 4.65 13.46
N MET A 11 -3.29 4.23 14.58
CA MET A 11 -3.65 2.99 15.28
C MET A 11 -5.12 2.96 15.67
N TYR A 12 -5.62 4.05 16.27
CA TYR A 12 -7.03 4.17 16.66
C TYR A 12 -7.97 4.10 15.44
N PHE A 13 -7.58 4.74 14.34
CA PHE A 13 -8.37 4.72 13.11
C PHE A 13 -8.44 3.31 12.50
N LEU A 14 -7.31 2.59 12.48
CA LEU A 14 -7.22 1.22 11.94
C LEU A 14 -7.98 0.20 12.80
N THR A 15 -7.94 0.33 14.13
CA THR A 15 -8.63 -0.58 15.05
C THR A 15 -10.09 -0.23 15.29
N SER A 16 -10.57 0.92 14.81
CA SER A 16 -11.97 1.30 14.93
C SER A 16 -12.88 0.27 14.23
N THR A 17 -14.00 -0.06 14.88
CA THR A 17 -14.95 -1.05 14.39
C THR A 17 -15.34 -0.79 12.93
N SER A 18 -15.37 -1.85 12.12
CA SER A 18 -15.78 -1.84 10.71
C SER A 18 -14.79 -1.24 9.69
N ARG A 19 -13.58 -0.82 10.09
CA ARG A 19 -12.57 -0.29 9.14
C ARG A 19 -11.81 -1.38 8.41
N LEU A 20 -11.43 -2.42 9.14
CA LEU A 20 -10.78 -3.61 8.61
C LEU A 20 -11.64 -4.84 8.91
N ASN A 21 -11.83 -5.68 7.89
CA ASN A 21 -12.53 -6.95 8.04
C ASN A 21 -11.52 -8.12 8.15
N GLU A 22 -12.02 -9.27 8.57
CA GLU A 22 -11.21 -10.48 8.78
C GLU A 22 -10.38 -10.83 7.53
N GLN A 23 -11.00 -10.82 6.35
CA GLN A 23 -10.37 -11.22 5.10
C GLN A 23 -9.22 -10.29 4.71
N VAL A 24 -9.36 -8.99 4.91
CA VAL A 24 -8.33 -8.00 4.60
C VAL A 24 -7.16 -8.14 5.57
N VAL A 25 -7.43 -8.29 6.88
CA VAL A 25 -6.36 -8.51 7.87
C VAL A 25 -5.60 -9.79 7.57
N ASP A 26 -6.31 -10.86 7.23
CA ASP A 26 -5.71 -12.13 6.82
C ASP A 26 -4.77 -11.97 5.62
N LYS A 27 -5.19 -11.24 4.58
CA LYS A 27 -4.37 -10.96 3.40
C LYS A 27 -3.16 -10.11 3.75
N ILE A 28 -3.31 -9.10 4.62
CA ILE A 28 -2.20 -8.28 5.10
C ILE A 28 -1.18 -9.15 5.84
N VAL A 29 -1.62 -10.00 6.77
CA VAL A 29 -0.72 -10.89 7.51
C VAL A 29 0.03 -11.84 6.56
N LEU A 30 -0.66 -12.40 5.56
CA LEU A 30 -0.01 -13.25 4.55
C LEU A 30 0.99 -12.48 3.70
N GLN A 31 0.67 -11.26 3.29
CA GLN A 31 1.57 -10.39 2.53
C GLN A 31 2.87 -10.16 3.32
N LEU A 32 2.76 -9.85 4.61
CA LEU A 32 3.90 -9.61 5.50
C LEU A 32 4.71 -10.89 5.80
N ASN A 33 4.09 -12.07 5.71
CA ASN A 33 4.76 -13.34 5.95
C ASN A 33 5.42 -13.94 4.70
N ARG A 34 4.82 -13.79 3.52
CA ARG A 34 5.22 -14.52 2.31
C ARG A 34 6.02 -13.69 1.31
N VAL A 35 5.89 -12.36 1.35
CA VAL A 35 6.55 -11.48 0.38
C VAL A 35 7.86 -10.98 0.94
N TYR A 36 8.90 -10.89 0.09
CA TYR A 36 10.17 -10.32 0.48
C TYR A 36 10.10 -8.78 0.60
N PRO A 37 10.63 -8.18 1.67
CA PRO A 37 11.25 -8.85 2.83
C PRO A 37 10.22 -9.50 3.75
N GLN A 38 10.53 -10.69 4.26
CA GLN A 38 9.66 -11.36 5.22
C GLN A 38 9.67 -10.58 6.54
N ILE A 39 8.52 -10.03 6.91
CA ILE A 39 8.31 -9.19 8.09
C ILE A 39 7.82 -10.02 9.27
N LEU A 40 6.94 -10.99 9.01
CA LEU A 40 6.41 -11.90 10.02
C LEU A 40 6.95 -13.31 9.79
N THR A 41 7.38 -13.97 10.86
CA THR A 41 7.66 -15.41 10.82
C THR A 41 6.37 -16.20 10.60
N ASN A 42 6.49 -17.49 10.26
CA ASN A 42 5.31 -18.35 10.11
C ASN A 42 4.52 -18.46 11.43
N GLU A 43 5.21 -18.55 12.57
CA GLU A 43 4.61 -18.61 13.89
C GLU A 43 3.86 -17.31 14.25
N GLU A 44 4.47 -16.15 13.96
CA GLU A 44 3.83 -14.84 14.16
C GLU A 44 2.58 -14.71 13.28
N ALA A 45 2.67 -15.13 12.02
CA ALA A 45 1.55 -15.08 11.08
C ALA A 45 0.38 -15.99 11.49
N GLU A 46 0.66 -17.20 11.96
CA GLU A 46 -0.35 -18.11 12.49
C GLU A 46 -1.04 -17.53 13.73
N LYS A 47 -0.27 -16.90 14.64
CA LYS A 47 -0.82 -16.23 15.81
C LYS A 47 -1.79 -15.11 15.43
N PHE A 48 -1.44 -14.24 14.49
CA PHE A 48 -2.27 -13.10 14.08
C PHE A 48 -3.47 -13.48 13.20
N ARG A 49 -3.50 -14.71 12.68
CA ARG A 49 -4.63 -15.27 11.91
C ARG A 49 -5.50 -16.22 12.73
N ASN A 50 -5.24 -16.38 14.03
CA ASN A 50 -5.96 -17.34 14.87
C ASN A 50 -7.44 -16.94 15.04
N PRO A 51 -8.41 -17.70 14.49
CA PRO A 51 -9.83 -17.34 14.54
C PRO A 51 -10.43 -17.41 15.95
N LYS A 52 -9.74 -18.02 16.92
CA LYS A 52 -10.19 -18.09 18.32
C LYS A 52 -10.09 -16.74 19.05
N ALA A 53 -9.27 -15.81 18.55
CA ALA A 53 -9.13 -14.47 19.11
C ALA A 53 -9.91 -13.44 18.28
N SER A 54 -10.47 -12.42 18.93
CA SER A 54 -11.20 -11.37 18.24
C SER A 54 -10.30 -10.61 17.26
N LEU A 55 -10.89 -10.18 16.13
CA LEU A 55 -10.19 -9.41 15.10
C LEU A 55 -9.53 -8.16 15.67
N HIS A 56 -10.25 -7.43 16.53
CA HIS A 56 -9.74 -6.22 17.17
C HIS A 56 -8.48 -6.49 18.00
N THR A 57 -8.49 -7.55 18.83
CA THR A 57 -7.31 -7.91 19.65
C THR A 57 -6.14 -8.30 18.76
N ARG A 58 -6.35 -9.17 17.77
CA ARG A 58 -5.29 -9.61 16.86
C ARG A 58 -4.68 -8.46 16.06
N LEU A 59 -5.52 -7.55 15.57
CA LEU A 59 -5.08 -6.37 14.84
C LEU A 59 -4.30 -5.42 15.76
N SER A 60 -4.80 -5.12 16.96
CA SER A 60 -4.10 -4.28 17.93
C SER A 60 -2.72 -4.84 18.29
N ASP A 61 -2.65 -6.16 18.53
CA ASP A 61 -1.40 -6.84 18.86
C ASP A 61 -0.44 -6.87 17.68
N LEU A 62 -0.93 -7.07 16.44
CA LEU A 62 -0.12 -6.99 15.22
C LEU A 62 0.51 -5.61 15.07
N LEU A 63 -0.28 -4.53 15.21
CA LEU A 63 0.21 -3.17 15.05
C LEU A 63 1.29 -2.82 16.09
N LYS A 64 1.07 -3.18 17.36
CA LYS A 64 2.07 -3.01 18.43
C LYS A 64 3.33 -3.84 18.16
N HIS A 65 3.17 -5.08 17.70
CA HIS A 65 4.29 -5.94 17.37
C HIS A 65 5.18 -5.33 16.28
N LEU A 66 4.58 -4.80 15.21
CA LEU A 66 5.29 -4.14 14.13
C LEU A 66 6.00 -2.85 14.58
N GLN A 67 5.37 -2.06 15.44
CA GLN A 67 6.00 -0.86 16.04
C GLN A 67 7.26 -1.22 16.84
N ASN A 68 7.20 -2.28 17.65
CA ASN A 68 8.31 -2.72 18.47
C ASN A 68 9.49 -3.29 17.65
N LYS A 69 9.23 -3.83 16.45
CA LYS A 69 10.26 -4.36 15.55
C LYS A 69 10.99 -3.27 14.75
N GLY A 70 10.38 -2.09 14.62
CA GLY A 70 11.02 -0.90 14.04
C GLY A 70 10.50 -0.48 12.66
N ASP A 71 11.05 0.62 12.15
CA ASP A 71 10.43 1.42 11.09
C ASP A 71 10.18 0.67 9.78
N ARG A 72 11.07 -0.26 9.42
CA ARG A 72 10.91 -1.12 8.24
C ARG A 72 9.66 -2.00 8.30
N HIS A 73 9.31 -2.50 9.49
CA HIS A 73 8.12 -3.35 9.67
C HIS A 73 6.84 -2.51 9.54
N CYS A 74 6.86 -1.29 10.11
CA CYS A 74 5.79 -0.31 9.95
C CYS A 74 5.61 0.09 8.46
N GLN A 75 6.72 0.30 7.73
CA GLN A 75 6.69 0.63 6.30
C GLN A 75 6.03 -0.47 5.44
N GLU A 76 6.46 -1.72 5.61
CA GLU A 76 5.89 -2.84 4.84
C GLU A 76 4.43 -3.10 5.22
N PHE A 77 4.01 -2.81 6.46
CA PHE A 77 2.60 -2.81 6.82
C PHE A 77 1.80 -1.82 5.97
N TYR A 78 2.27 -0.58 5.82
CA TYR A 78 1.59 0.39 4.95
C TYR A 78 1.56 -0.05 3.49
N ARG A 79 2.62 -0.71 3.00
CA ARG A 79 2.64 -1.28 1.66
C ARG A 79 1.62 -2.41 1.50
N ALA A 80 1.53 -3.32 2.47
CA ALA A 80 0.53 -4.39 2.48
C ALA A 80 -0.90 -3.83 2.60
N LEU A 81 -1.10 -2.79 3.39
CA LEU A 81 -2.37 -2.09 3.54
C LEU A 81 -2.79 -1.41 2.23
N GLN A 82 -1.87 -0.74 1.54
CA GLN A 82 -2.13 -0.12 0.25
C GLN A 82 -2.59 -1.14 -0.79
N ILE A 83 -1.95 -2.32 -0.84
CA ILE A 83 -2.28 -3.38 -1.80
C ILE A 83 -3.67 -4.00 -1.51
N ASN A 84 -4.00 -4.19 -0.24
CA ASN A 84 -5.18 -4.96 0.16
C ASN A 84 -6.41 -4.11 0.52
N ALA A 85 -6.21 -2.82 0.81
CA ALA A 85 -7.24 -1.89 1.25
C ALA A 85 -6.90 -0.44 0.85
N GLU A 86 -6.70 -0.21 -0.45
CA GLU A 86 -6.27 1.09 -0.99
C GLU A 86 -7.16 2.25 -0.56
N GLN A 87 -8.49 2.06 -0.56
CA GLN A 87 -9.44 3.09 -0.13
C GLN A 87 -9.19 3.51 1.32
N LEU A 88 -9.08 2.54 2.24
CA LEU A 88 -8.77 2.80 3.65
C LEU A 88 -7.39 3.44 3.82
N PHE A 89 -6.40 3.00 3.04
CA PHE A 89 -5.06 3.56 3.04
C PHE A 89 -5.04 5.04 2.61
N ASN A 90 -5.89 5.44 1.69
CA ASN A 90 -6.02 6.84 1.27
C ASN A 90 -6.72 7.72 2.33
N ASP A 91 -7.57 7.12 3.15
CA ASP A 91 -8.31 7.81 4.21
C ASP A 91 -7.55 8.00 5.53
N LEU A 92 -6.34 7.44 5.63
CA LEU A 92 -5.53 7.48 6.85
C LEU A 92 -5.29 8.91 7.34
N PRO A 93 -5.48 9.19 8.64
CA PRO A 93 -5.23 10.49 9.24
C PRO A 93 -3.81 11.02 8.97
N SER A 94 -2.79 10.16 9.07
CA SER A 94 -1.39 10.53 8.81
C SER A 94 -1.13 11.02 7.38
N ARG A 95 -1.99 10.69 6.41
CA ARG A 95 -1.88 11.18 5.02
C ARG A 95 -2.61 12.49 4.78
N LYS A 96 -3.59 12.85 5.63
CA LYS A 96 -4.32 14.12 5.53
C LYS A 96 -3.53 15.27 6.13
N ILE A 97 -2.77 15.01 7.21
CA ILE A 97 -1.88 15.99 7.84
C ILE A 97 -0.75 16.42 6.90
N LEU A 98 -0.33 15.55 5.98
CA LEU A 98 0.68 15.90 4.98
C LEU A 98 0.15 16.83 3.86
N LYS A 99 -1.16 17.07 3.80
CA LYS A 99 -1.84 17.79 2.70
C LYS A 99 -2.44 19.13 3.11
N THR A 100 -2.30 19.55 4.37
CA THR A 100 -2.69 20.90 4.79
C THR A 100 -1.60 21.89 4.35
N PRO A 101 -1.85 22.76 3.35
CA PRO A 101 -0.99 23.91 3.11
C PRO A 101 -1.21 24.89 4.27
N ASP A 102 -0.15 25.54 4.73
CA ASP A 102 -0.27 26.62 5.72
C ASP A 102 -1.31 27.65 5.26
N PRO A 103 -2.17 28.18 6.17
CA PRO A 103 -3.15 29.19 5.83
C PRO A 103 -2.49 30.57 5.80
N THR A 104 -1.51 30.75 4.92
CA THR A 104 -0.97 32.06 4.58
C THR A 104 -0.70 32.11 3.09
N GLY A 105 -1.77 32.42 2.35
CA GLY A 105 -1.74 33.28 1.18
C GLY A 105 -1.05 32.75 -0.08
N ILE A 106 -1.69 33.14 -1.19
CA ILE A 106 -1.13 33.24 -2.54
C ILE A 106 -1.25 31.96 -3.38
N ASP A 107 -2.35 31.96 -4.13
CA ASP A 107 -2.48 31.53 -5.52
C ASP A 107 -1.19 30.98 -6.17
N SER A 108 -1.16 29.66 -6.34
CA SER A 108 -0.43 29.03 -7.43
C SER A 108 -1.07 27.66 -7.70
N ASP A 109 -1.90 27.66 -8.73
CA ASP A 109 -2.09 26.51 -9.60
C ASP A 109 -0.74 25.83 -9.88
N LYS A 110 -0.52 24.68 -9.23
CA LYS A 110 0.29 23.52 -9.68
C LYS A 110 0.81 22.76 -8.46
N GLU A 111 0.03 21.81 -7.94
CA GLU A 111 0.63 20.65 -7.26
C GLU A 111 -0.09 19.36 -7.64
N GLN A 112 0.50 18.72 -8.64
CA GLN A 112 0.76 17.28 -8.70
C GLN A 112 -0.40 16.34 -8.34
N TYR A 113 -1.32 16.23 -9.29
CA TYR A 113 -1.92 14.96 -9.67
C TYR A 113 -0.79 14.01 -10.17
N MET A 114 0.07 13.50 -9.29
CA MET A 114 0.88 12.30 -9.60
C MET A 114 0.01 11.06 -9.39
N LEU A 115 -1.11 11.04 -10.10
CA LEU A 115 -1.89 9.83 -10.31
C LEU A 115 -1.13 9.07 -11.39
N ASN A 116 -0.26 8.18 -10.95
CA ASN A 116 0.00 6.90 -11.61
C ASN A 116 -0.04 6.96 -13.17
N ASP A 117 0.84 7.75 -13.79
CA ASP A 117 0.97 7.83 -15.25
C ASP A 117 1.71 6.61 -15.84
N ARG A 118 1.59 5.45 -15.16
CA ARG A 118 1.77 4.14 -15.79
C ARG A 118 0.44 3.73 -16.44
N GLY A 119 -0.03 4.58 -17.35
CA GLY A 119 -1.04 4.18 -18.31
C GLY A 119 -0.53 3.00 -19.17
N PRO A 120 -1.42 2.29 -19.86
CA PRO A 120 -1.10 1.16 -20.75
C PRO A 120 -0.27 1.56 -21.99
N VAL A 121 0.27 2.77 -22.04
CA VAL A 121 1.08 3.33 -23.13
C VAL A 121 2.36 2.53 -23.40
N PHE A 122 2.87 1.77 -22.41
CA PHE A 122 3.99 0.85 -22.63
C PHE A 122 3.61 -0.32 -23.57
N PHE A 123 2.36 -0.79 -23.50
CA PHE A 123 1.88 -1.85 -24.39
C PHE A 123 1.66 -1.31 -25.81
N LEU A 124 1.11 -0.11 -25.96
CA LEU A 124 0.84 0.51 -27.27
C LEU A 124 2.11 0.88 -28.05
N ALA A 125 3.18 1.29 -27.37
CA ALA A 125 4.47 1.58 -28.01
C ALA A 125 5.17 0.30 -28.53
N CYS A 126 4.94 -0.86 -27.90
CA CYS A 126 5.57 -2.11 -28.33
C CYS A 126 4.89 -2.67 -29.59
N PHE A 127 3.55 -2.57 -29.68
CA PHE A 127 2.81 -3.05 -30.85
C PHE A 127 3.08 -2.21 -32.12
N SER A 128 3.37 -0.91 -31.99
CA SER A 128 3.70 -0.06 -33.16
C SER A 128 5.04 -0.42 -33.79
N VAL A 129 6.06 -0.77 -33.00
CA VAL A 129 7.37 -1.18 -33.51
C VAL A 129 7.29 -2.54 -34.22
N ALA A 130 6.56 -3.51 -33.64
CA ALA A 130 6.39 -4.82 -34.25
C ALA A 130 5.61 -4.74 -35.57
N ALA A 131 4.52 -3.98 -35.62
CA ALA A 131 3.74 -3.78 -36.85
C ALA A 131 4.53 -3.01 -37.92
N GLY A 132 5.33 -2.02 -37.52
CA GLY A 132 6.21 -1.27 -38.43
C GLY A 132 7.29 -2.15 -39.08
N LEU A 133 7.96 -3.01 -38.30
CA LEU A 133 8.97 -3.93 -38.82
C LEU A 133 8.38 -4.97 -39.78
N ALA A 134 7.15 -5.45 -39.54
CA ALA A 134 6.47 -6.38 -40.43
C ALA A 134 6.11 -5.75 -41.79
N LEU A 135 5.66 -4.48 -41.80
CA LEU A 135 5.37 -3.74 -43.03
C LEU A 135 6.62 -3.46 -43.87
N VAL A 136 7.73 -3.08 -43.23
CA VAL A 136 9.02 -2.86 -43.91
C VAL A 136 9.53 -4.17 -44.52
N TRP A 137 9.43 -5.28 -43.79
CA TRP A 137 9.81 -6.59 -44.33
C TRP A 137 8.95 -7.03 -45.51
N TYR A 138 7.65 -6.72 -45.51
CA TYR A 138 6.75 -7.08 -46.60
C TYR A 138 6.94 -6.21 -47.85
N CYS A 139 7.23 -4.92 -47.69
CA CYS A 139 7.43 -4.00 -48.81
C CYS A 139 8.84 -4.05 -49.42
N CYS A 140 9.86 -4.41 -48.65
CA CYS A 140 11.26 -4.46 -49.14
C CYS A 140 11.67 -5.83 -49.70
N ASN A 141 10.81 -6.85 -49.62
CA ASN A 141 11.04 -8.19 -50.19
C ASN A 141 10.07 -8.53 -51.34
N SER A 142 9.38 -7.53 -51.91
CA SER A 142 8.59 -7.66 -53.14
C SER A 142 9.27 -7.00 -54.33
#